data_AF-A0AAV5LXS5-F1
#
_entry.id   AF-A0AAV5LXS5-F1
#
_cell.length_a   1.000
_cell.length_b   1.000
_cell.length_c   1.000
_cell.angle_alpha   90.00
_cell.angle_beta   90.00
_cell.angle_gamma   90.00
#
_symmetry.space_group_name_H-M   'P 1'
#
loop_
_entity.id
_entity.type
_entity.pdbx_description
1 polymer ?
#
loop_
_entity_poly.entity_id
_entity_poly.type
_entity_poly.pdbx_seq_one_letter_code
_entity_poly.pdbx_strand_id
1 'polypeptide(L)'
;MATGVIDRTYKLGQPQKQVLVVVASGWSVMCFDHNLKKLWENKLQEDFPHNAHHREIAIPISNYTLKHGDIGLVIIGGRMEMQPHIYIDPFEEIGMQEPNAKKHRRSASEKEASENSGTVNLHHFAFYAFAGQSGLLCWSRKSENIEDHSSDPLQLIPQHNYKLNAHALNDRHPGQLACRDVR
;
A
#
# COMPACT_ATOMS: atom_id res chain seq x y z
N MET A 1 -1.61 -1.19 14.30
CA MET A 1 -1.65 0.01 15.18
C MET A 1 -0.23 0.48 15.43
N ALA A 2 -0.01 1.76 15.70
CA ALA A 2 1.31 2.31 16.06
C ALA A 2 1.18 3.53 16.98
N THR A 3 2.25 3.81 17.72
CA THR A 3 2.36 4.98 18.61
C THR A 3 3.50 5.88 18.15
N GLY A 4 3.35 7.19 18.35
CA GLY A 4 4.40 8.16 18.00
C GLY A 4 4.13 9.54 18.55
N VAL A 5 4.99 10.50 18.25
CA VAL A 5 4.88 11.88 18.74
C VAL A 5 4.64 12.81 17.55
N ILE A 6 3.60 13.64 17.63
CA ILE A 6 3.27 14.65 16.60
C ILE A 6 3.66 16.08 17.02
N ASP A 7 3.83 16.31 18.31
CA ASP A 7 4.22 17.63 18.83
C ASP A 7 5.73 17.83 18.67
N ARG A 8 6.10 19.01 18.15
CA ARG A 8 7.49 19.42 18.01
C ARG A 8 8.03 20.07 19.28
N THR A 9 7.14 20.61 20.11
CA THR A 9 7.52 21.37 21.30
C THR A 9 7.88 20.43 22.45
N TYR A 10 9.18 20.35 22.73
CA TYR A 10 9.69 19.66 23.91
C TYR A 10 9.77 20.64 25.07
N LYS A 11 8.91 20.46 26.08
CA LYS A 11 8.98 21.22 27.34
C LYS A 11 9.90 20.48 28.31
N LEU A 12 10.97 21.15 28.74
CA LEU A 12 11.92 20.58 29.69
C LEU A 12 11.19 20.16 30.97
N GLY A 13 11.34 18.89 31.36
CA GLY A 13 10.71 18.32 32.56
C GLY A 13 9.27 17.81 32.37
N GLN A 14 8.68 17.90 31.18
CA GLN A 14 7.39 17.25 30.89
C GLN A 14 7.59 16.00 30.01
N PRO A 15 6.86 14.91 30.26
CA PRO A 15 6.91 13.73 29.40
C PRO A 15 6.36 14.05 28.02
N GLN A 16 7.00 13.52 26.97
CA GLN A 16 6.47 13.62 25.61
C GLN A 16 5.19 12.81 25.48
N LYS A 17 4.12 13.49 25.08
CA LYS A 17 2.82 12.85 24.88
C LYS A 17 2.80 12.15 23.52
N GLN A 18 2.51 10.86 23.54
CA GLN A 18 2.33 10.07 22.33
C GLN A 18 0.87 10.07 21.89
N VAL A 19 0.68 9.90 20.59
CA VAL A 19 -0.61 9.57 19.97
C VAL A 19 -0.62 8.10 19.59
N LEU A 20 -1.82 7.52 19.59
CA LEU A 20 -2.07 6.16 19.13
C LEU A 20 -2.84 6.23 17.80
N VAL A 21 -2.29 5.64 16.75
CA VAL A 21 -2.95 5.53 15.45
C VAL A 21 -3.34 4.08 15.21
N VAL A 22 -4.62 3.88 14.87
CA VAL A 22 -5.22 2.57 14.64
C VAL A 22 -5.82 2.54 13.25
N VAL A 23 -5.58 1.45 12.53
CA VAL A 23 -6.27 1.14 11.27
C VAL A 23 -7.15 -0.06 11.54
N ALA A 24 -8.47 0.11 11.37
CA ALA A 24 -9.45 -0.95 11.55
C ALA A 24 -9.61 -1.80 10.28
N SER A 25 -10.27 -2.96 10.41
CA SER A 25 -10.53 -3.88 9.28
C SER A 25 -11.33 -3.22 8.15
N GLY A 26 -12.21 -2.26 8.45
CA GLY A 26 -12.96 -1.48 7.48
C GLY A 26 -12.21 -0.28 6.88
N TRP A 27 -10.87 -0.27 6.95
CA TRP A 27 -10.02 0.83 6.46
C TRP A 27 -10.35 2.20 7.07
N SER A 28 -10.85 2.20 8.31
CA SER A 28 -10.97 3.43 9.12
C SER A 28 -9.65 3.66 9.86
N VAL A 29 -9.04 4.81 9.62
CA VAL A 29 -7.84 5.30 10.29
C VAL A 29 -8.27 6.26 11.39
N MET A 30 -7.92 5.95 12.63
CA MET A 30 -8.26 6.74 13.80
C MET A 30 -6.99 7.16 14.53
N CYS A 31 -6.96 8.39 15.01
CA CYS A 31 -5.91 8.90 15.87
C CYS A 31 -6.47 9.26 17.24
N PHE A 32 -5.79 8.84 18.29
CA PHE A 32 -6.15 9.08 19.69
C PHE A 32 -5.01 9.80 20.40
N ASP A 33 -5.37 10.66 21.35
CA ASP A 33 -4.39 11.26 22.24
C ASP A 33 -3.92 10.29 23.35
N HIS A 34 -2.98 10.74 24.17
CA HIS A 34 -2.49 10.03 25.36
C HIS A 34 -3.57 9.60 26.38
N ASN A 35 -4.77 10.19 26.35
CA ASN A 35 -5.90 9.81 27.20
C ASN A 35 -6.91 8.92 26.47
N LEU A 36 -6.55 8.39 25.29
CA LEU A 36 -7.41 7.60 24.41
C LEU A 36 -8.65 8.37 23.93
N LYS A 37 -8.60 9.71 23.91
CA LYS A 37 -9.63 10.53 23.30
C LYS A 37 -9.36 10.60 21.79
N LYS A 38 -10.37 10.25 20.99
CA LYS A 38 -10.29 10.34 19.53
C LYS A 38 -10.07 11.79 19.12
N LEU A 39 -8.99 12.04 18.38
CA LEU A 39 -8.65 13.32 17.79
C LEU A 39 -9.36 13.48 16.44
N TRP A 40 -9.21 12.47 15.57
CA TRP A 40 -9.81 12.45 14.24
C TRP A 40 -9.98 11.02 13.72
N GLU A 41 -10.78 10.89 12.67
CA GLU A 41 -11.06 9.63 11.97
C GLU A 41 -11.20 9.89 10.47
N ASN A 42 -10.59 9.05 9.64
CA ASN A 42 -10.75 9.06 8.19
C ASN A 42 -11.09 7.66 7.68
N LYS A 43 -12.08 7.58 6.79
CA LYS A 43 -12.48 6.33 6.16
C LYS A 43 -11.86 6.25 4.77
N LEU A 44 -11.10 5.19 4.53
CA LEU A 44 -10.47 4.92 3.23
C LEU A 44 -11.18 3.82 2.44
N GLN A 45 -12.35 3.36 2.92
CA GLN A 45 -13.06 2.22 2.35
C GLN A 45 -13.46 2.41 0.87
N GLU A 46 -13.74 3.63 0.45
CA GLU A 46 -14.13 3.94 -0.95
C GLU A 46 -13.03 3.61 -1.97
N ASP A 47 -11.77 3.55 -1.52
CA ASP A 47 -10.63 3.24 -2.38
C ASP A 47 -10.41 1.72 -2.55
N PHE A 48 -11.23 0.89 -1.89
CA PHE A 48 -10.95 -0.54 -1.74
C PHE A 48 -12.19 -1.42 -2.00
N PRO A 49 -12.03 -2.58 -2.66
CA PRO A 49 -13.13 -3.54 -2.84
C PRO A 49 -13.69 -4.03 -1.51
N HIS A 50 -15.01 -4.22 -1.43
CA HIS A 50 -15.71 -4.61 -0.19
C HIS A 50 -15.25 -5.94 0.45
N ASN A 51 -14.56 -6.81 -0.30
CA ASN A 51 -14.06 -8.11 0.17
C ASN A 51 -12.53 -8.14 0.38
N ALA A 52 -11.85 -6.99 0.28
CA ALA A 52 -10.42 -6.91 0.52
C ALA A 52 -10.12 -6.69 2.00
N HIS A 53 -9.20 -7.47 2.55
CA HIS A 53 -8.68 -7.27 3.91
C HIS A 53 -7.25 -6.75 3.85
N HIS A 54 -6.79 -6.18 4.97
CA HIS A 54 -5.40 -5.77 5.10
C HIS A 54 -4.52 -7.02 5.20
N ARG A 55 -3.50 -7.11 4.34
CA ARG A 55 -2.44 -8.10 4.46
C ARG A 55 -1.29 -7.54 5.31
N GLU A 56 -0.91 -6.30 5.02
CA GLU A 56 0.18 -5.60 5.71
C GLU A 56 -0.17 -4.12 5.90
N ILE A 57 0.22 -3.57 7.05
CA ILE A 57 0.03 -2.16 7.38
C ILE A 57 1.30 -1.60 8.00
N ALA A 58 1.77 -0.47 7.50
CA ALA A 58 2.86 0.33 8.06
C ALA A 58 2.33 1.71 8.47
N ILE A 59 2.65 2.15 9.69
CA ILE A 59 2.17 3.43 10.23
C ILE A 59 3.35 4.25 10.78
N PRO A 60 4.09 4.99 9.92
CA PRO A 60 5.06 5.97 10.40
C PRO A 60 4.36 7.19 11.00
N ILE A 61 4.78 7.60 12.20
CA ILE A 61 4.30 8.80 12.88
C ILE A 61 5.51 9.67 13.19
N SER A 62 5.45 10.95 12.81
CA SER A 62 6.53 11.91 13.04
C SER A 62 5.98 13.26 13.49
N ASN A 63 6.85 14.08 14.09
CA ASN A 63 6.56 15.46 14.46
C ASN A 63 6.86 16.47 13.33
N TYR A 64 7.03 15.98 12.09
CA TYR A 64 7.27 16.83 10.94
C TYR A 64 5.98 17.51 10.48
N THR A 65 5.99 18.84 10.34
CA THR A 65 4.83 19.63 9.91
C THR A 65 4.92 19.91 8.41
N LEU A 66 3.90 19.49 7.63
CA LEU A 66 3.82 19.76 6.19
C LEU A 66 3.26 21.14 5.84
N LYS A 67 2.24 21.60 6.57
CA LYS A 67 1.55 22.88 6.31
C LYS A 67 1.57 23.76 7.56
N HIS A 68 1.65 25.07 7.33
CA HIS A 68 1.58 26.04 8.41
C HIS A 68 0.21 25.96 9.11
N GLY A 69 0.20 25.81 10.44
CA GLY A 69 -1.02 25.68 11.24
C GLY A 69 -1.40 24.25 11.64
N ASP A 70 -0.64 23.23 11.23
CA ASP A 70 -0.81 21.84 11.70
C ASP A 70 0.47 21.32 12.36
N ILE A 71 0.39 20.19 13.07
CA ILE A 71 1.54 19.56 13.71
C ILE A 71 1.60 18.07 13.40
N GLY A 72 2.82 17.61 13.12
CA GLY A 72 3.13 16.22 12.84
C GLY A 72 2.54 15.69 11.54
N LEU A 73 2.91 14.45 11.26
CA LEU A 73 2.60 13.74 10.04
C LEU A 73 2.37 12.27 10.39
N VAL A 74 1.24 11.73 9.94
CA VAL A 74 0.89 10.32 10.05
C VAL A 74 0.79 9.75 8.64
N ILE A 75 1.63 8.78 8.33
CA ILE A 75 1.56 8.06 7.06
C ILE A 75 0.92 6.69 7.33
N ILE A 76 0.06 6.25 6.42
CA ILE A 76 -0.53 4.92 6.41
C ILE A 76 -0.15 4.28 5.09
N GLY A 77 0.69 3.25 5.15
CA GLY A 77 0.95 2.35 4.04
C GLY A 77 0.16 1.06 4.25
N GLY A 78 -0.62 0.63 3.27
CA GLY A 78 -1.40 -0.60 3.35
C GLY A 78 -1.30 -1.43 2.09
N ARG A 79 -1.08 -2.74 2.26
CA ARG A 79 -1.19 -3.74 1.20
C ARG A 79 -2.41 -4.62 1.46
N MET A 80 -3.07 -5.01 0.39
CA MET A 80 -4.33 -5.72 0.42
C MET A 80 -4.17 -7.15 -0.04
N GLU A 81 -5.11 -7.99 0.37
CA GLU A 81 -5.30 -9.31 -0.19
C GLU A 81 -6.80 -9.55 -0.34
N MET A 82 -7.22 -10.04 -1.50
CA MET A 82 -8.55 -10.62 -1.64
C MET A 82 -8.48 -12.00 -1.02
N GLN A 83 -9.39 -12.29 -0.09
CA GLN A 83 -9.55 -13.67 0.34
C GLN A 83 -10.18 -14.42 -0.83
N PRO A 84 -9.51 -15.41 -1.44
CA PRO A 84 -10.18 -16.25 -2.41
C PRO A 84 -11.26 -16.99 -1.64
N HIS A 85 -12.53 -16.68 -1.90
CA HIS A 85 -13.63 -17.50 -1.43
C HIS A 85 -13.62 -18.80 -2.22
N ILE A 86 -12.65 -19.67 -1.94
CA ILE A 86 -12.79 -21.09 -2.19
C ILE A 86 -13.59 -21.61 -1.00
N TYR A 87 -14.90 -21.33 -1.00
CA TYR A 87 -15.84 -22.12 -0.21
C TYR A 87 -15.96 -23.46 -0.94
N ILE A 88 -14.97 -24.34 -0.76
CA ILE A 88 -15.21 -25.77 -0.96
C ILE A 88 -15.90 -26.21 0.32
N ASP A 89 -17.18 -26.49 0.20
CA ASP A 89 -17.93 -27.21 1.22
C ASP A 89 -17.10 -28.47 1.59
N PRO A 90 -16.72 -28.71 2.86
CA PRO A 90 -15.99 -29.90 3.27
C PRO A 90 -16.64 -31.23 2.84
N PHE A 91 -17.93 -31.20 2.46
CA PHE A 91 -18.66 -32.34 1.91
C PHE A 91 -18.44 -32.58 0.41
N GLU A 92 -17.88 -31.62 -0.36
CA GLU A 92 -17.51 -31.84 -1.77
C GLU A 92 -16.13 -32.50 -1.95
N GLU A 93 -15.24 -32.43 -0.95
CA GLU A 93 -13.90 -33.05 -1.01
C GLU A 93 -13.96 -34.60 -1.02
N ILE A 94 -15.05 -35.19 -0.53
CA ILE A 94 -15.24 -36.65 -0.47
C ILE A 94 -15.70 -37.24 -1.82
N GLY A 95 -16.23 -36.40 -2.74
CA GLY A 95 -16.77 -36.86 -4.03
C GLY A 95 -15.76 -36.91 -5.18
N MET A 96 -14.56 -36.35 -5.01
CA MET A 96 -13.61 -36.09 -6.11
C MET A 96 -12.26 -36.80 -5.95
N GLN A 97 -12.14 -37.76 -5.02
CA GLN A 97 -11.02 -38.70 -5.00
C GLN A 97 -11.29 -39.88 -5.94
N GLU A 98 -10.77 -39.72 -7.17
CA GLU A 98 -10.33 -40.71 -8.18
C GLU A 98 -10.95 -40.51 -9.59
N PRO A 99 -10.16 -40.57 -10.70
CA PRO A 99 -8.77 -41.02 -10.82
C PRO A 99 -7.81 -39.92 -11.38
N ASN A 100 -6.83 -39.51 -10.57
CA ASN A 100 -5.75 -38.59 -10.96
C ASN A 100 -4.66 -39.22 -11.86
N ALA A 101 -4.97 -40.30 -12.59
CA ALA A 101 -3.98 -41.08 -13.34
C ALA A 101 -3.86 -40.73 -14.85
N LYS A 102 -4.49 -39.67 -15.35
CA LYS A 102 -4.53 -39.37 -16.81
C LYS A 102 -4.27 -37.92 -17.26
N LYS A 103 -3.67 -37.05 -16.42
CA LYS A 103 -3.33 -35.66 -16.85
C LYS A 103 -1.82 -35.35 -16.99
N HIS A 104 -0.93 -36.34 -16.86
CA HIS A 104 0.50 -36.18 -17.20
C HIS A 104 0.80 -36.40 -18.71
N ARG A 105 -0.07 -35.93 -19.60
CA ARG A 105 0.20 -36.03 -21.05
C ARG A 105 -0.49 -34.92 -21.84
N ARG A 106 0.11 -33.73 -21.82
CA ARG A 106 0.36 -32.92 -23.03
C ARG A 106 1.11 -31.64 -22.67
N SER A 107 2.30 -31.57 -23.21
CA SER A 107 3.23 -30.47 -23.31
C SER A 107 2.67 -29.27 -24.08
N ALA A 108 3.14 -28.08 -23.69
CA ALA A 108 3.50 -26.93 -24.53
C ALA A 108 2.44 -26.32 -25.47
N SER A 109 2.30 -25.00 -25.35
CA SER A 109 1.48 -24.08 -26.17
C SER A 109 0.03 -23.92 -25.75
N GLU A 110 -0.19 -23.30 -24.60
CA GLU A 110 -1.30 -22.37 -24.44
C GLU A 110 -0.72 -21.06 -23.92
N LYS A 111 -0.68 -20.05 -24.80
CA LYS A 111 -0.58 -18.65 -24.41
C LYS A 111 -1.68 -18.43 -23.38
N GLU A 112 -1.29 -18.16 -22.13
CA GLU A 112 -2.20 -17.56 -21.17
C GLU A 112 -2.69 -16.26 -21.82
N ALA A 113 -3.91 -16.32 -22.34
CA ALA A 113 -4.64 -15.14 -22.72
C ALA A 113 -4.78 -14.35 -21.42
N SER A 114 -4.01 -13.27 -21.35
CA SER A 114 -4.17 -12.20 -20.37
C SER A 114 -5.64 -11.79 -20.41
N GLU A 115 -6.42 -12.34 -19.48
CA GLU A 115 -7.77 -11.87 -19.21
C GLU A 115 -7.62 -10.51 -18.56
N ASN A 116 -7.68 -9.48 -19.41
CA ASN A 116 -7.93 -8.10 -19.06
C ASN A 116 -9.27 -8.00 -18.32
N SER A 117 -9.26 -8.30 -17.02
CA SER A 117 -10.26 -7.89 -16.06
C SER A 117 -9.64 -6.75 -15.27
N GLY A 118 -10.38 -5.69 -14.97
CA GLY A 118 -9.96 -4.54 -14.16
C GLY A 118 -9.73 -4.90 -12.68
N THR A 119 -9.03 -6.00 -12.42
CA THR A 119 -8.57 -6.42 -11.11
C THR A 119 -7.53 -5.42 -10.65
N VAL A 120 -7.95 -4.52 -9.75
CA VAL A 120 -7.07 -3.63 -8.99
C VAL A 120 -5.86 -4.44 -8.53
N ASN A 121 -4.64 -4.03 -8.91
CA ASN A 121 -3.45 -4.72 -8.46
C ASN A 121 -3.30 -4.52 -6.95
N LEU A 122 -3.71 -5.53 -6.17
CA LEU A 122 -3.70 -5.51 -4.71
C LEU A 122 -2.30 -5.80 -4.12
N HIS A 123 -1.31 -6.14 -4.95
CA HIS A 123 0.03 -6.49 -4.48
C HIS A 123 0.84 -5.28 -4.04
N HIS A 124 0.53 -4.09 -4.55
CA HIS A 124 1.25 -2.86 -4.24
C HIS A 124 0.70 -2.15 -2.99
N PHE A 125 1.57 -1.44 -2.29
CA PHE A 125 1.16 -0.61 -1.16
C PHE A 125 0.43 0.65 -1.66
N ALA A 126 -0.75 0.90 -1.10
CA ALA A 126 -1.38 2.21 -1.14
C ALA A 126 -0.85 3.06 0.04
N PHE A 127 -0.61 4.35 -0.21
CA PHE A 127 -0.07 5.27 0.80
C PHE A 127 -1.00 6.47 1.00
N TYR A 128 -1.19 6.85 2.25
CA TYR A 128 -1.97 8.02 2.65
C TYR A 128 -1.18 8.81 3.70
N ALA A 129 -1.07 10.11 3.52
CA ALA A 129 -0.39 11.01 4.44
C ALA A 129 -1.42 11.98 5.03
N PHE A 130 -1.60 11.93 6.34
CA PHE A 130 -2.51 12.78 7.10
C PHE A 130 -1.72 13.77 7.95
N ALA A 131 -2.23 14.98 8.07
CA ALA A 131 -1.71 15.92 9.04
C ALA A 131 -2.00 15.42 10.45
N GLY A 132 -1.00 15.47 11.33
CA GLY A 132 -1.01 14.72 12.59
C GLY A 132 -2.11 15.15 13.55
N GLN A 133 -2.39 16.45 13.65
CA GLN A 133 -3.39 16.97 14.59
C GLN A 133 -4.80 17.02 13.99
N SER A 134 -4.95 17.49 12.75
CA SER A 134 -6.28 17.66 12.14
C SER A 134 -6.81 16.39 11.47
N GLY A 135 -5.92 15.48 11.07
CA GLY A 135 -6.27 14.34 10.24
C GLY A 135 -6.57 14.70 8.78
N LEU A 136 -6.26 15.91 8.33
CA LEU A 136 -6.48 16.30 6.93
C LEU A 136 -5.56 15.52 5.99
N LEU A 137 -6.13 14.95 4.91
CA LEU A 137 -5.36 14.26 3.89
C LEU A 137 -4.46 15.26 3.15
N CYS A 138 -3.15 15.08 3.25
CA CYS A 138 -2.13 15.93 2.64
C CYS A 138 -1.67 15.39 1.28
N TRP A 139 -1.52 14.08 1.18
CA TRP A 139 -1.07 13.39 -0.03
C TRP A 139 -1.57 11.94 0.01
N SER A 140 -1.81 11.36 -1.16
CA SER A 140 -2.10 9.94 -1.30
C SER A 140 -1.53 9.38 -2.59
N ARG A 141 -1.23 8.08 -2.59
CA ARG A 141 -0.87 7.30 -3.77
C ARG A 141 -1.63 5.99 -3.72
N LYS A 142 -2.55 5.81 -4.67
CA LYS A 142 -3.35 4.59 -4.86
C LYS A 142 -2.58 3.56 -5.68
N SER A 143 -2.93 2.28 -5.53
CA SER A 143 -2.28 1.15 -6.23
C SER A 143 -2.51 1.13 -7.74
N GLU A 144 -3.52 1.85 -8.23
CA GLU A 144 -3.94 1.87 -9.64
C GLU A 144 -2.93 2.53 -10.60
N ASN A 145 -1.96 3.29 -10.08
CA ASN A 145 -1.01 4.09 -10.89
C ASN A 145 0.39 3.46 -11.01
N ILE A 146 0.51 2.15 -10.87
CA ILE A 146 1.75 1.45 -11.20
C ILE A 146 1.45 0.72 -12.49
N GLU A 147 1.82 1.32 -13.63
CA GLU A 147 2.03 0.54 -14.83
C GLU A 147 3.05 -0.53 -14.43
N ASP A 148 2.60 -1.79 -14.35
CA ASP A 148 3.49 -2.92 -14.20
C ASP A 148 4.33 -2.95 -15.48
N HIS A 149 5.43 -2.19 -15.50
CA HIS A 149 6.44 -2.34 -16.52
C HIS A 149 6.77 -3.82 -16.53
N SER A 150 6.54 -4.46 -17.68
CA SER A 150 6.60 -5.91 -17.79
C SER A 150 7.85 -6.41 -17.09
N SER A 151 7.71 -7.43 -16.26
CA SER A 151 8.81 -8.18 -15.65
C SER A 151 9.61 -8.99 -16.68
N ASP A 152 9.67 -8.50 -17.93
CA ASP A 152 10.54 -9.01 -18.96
C ASP A 152 11.93 -8.39 -18.77
N PRO A 153 12.92 -9.12 -18.23
CA PRO A 153 14.27 -8.62 -18.08
C PRO A 153 14.91 -8.23 -19.43
N LEU A 154 14.34 -8.66 -20.56
CA LEU A 154 14.78 -8.25 -21.90
C LEU A 154 14.49 -6.77 -22.20
N GLN A 155 13.53 -6.12 -21.53
CA GLN A 155 13.32 -4.67 -21.64
C GLN A 155 14.41 -3.85 -20.93
N LEU A 156 15.05 -4.44 -19.91
CA LEU A 156 16.18 -3.84 -19.19
C LEU A 156 17.52 -4.12 -19.87
N ILE A 157 17.56 -5.02 -20.85
CA ILE A 157 18.76 -5.33 -21.63
C ILE A 157 18.74 -4.45 -22.88
N PRO A 158 19.57 -3.39 -22.95
CA PRO A 158 19.61 -2.51 -24.12
C PRO A 158 20.09 -3.33 -25.32
N GLN A 159 19.19 -3.70 -26.22
CA GLN A 159 19.55 -4.65 -27.27
C GLN A 159 20.60 -4.09 -28.23
N HIS A 160 20.68 -2.76 -28.47
CA HIS A 160 21.69 -2.22 -29.41
C HIS A 160 22.30 -0.83 -29.15
N ASN A 161 21.94 -0.06 -28.10
CA ASN A 161 22.62 1.23 -27.83
C ASN A 161 22.44 1.72 -26.38
N TYR A 162 23.45 1.49 -25.54
CA TYR A 162 23.47 1.84 -24.12
C TYR A 162 23.33 3.35 -23.85
N LYS A 163 23.75 4.21 -24.79
CA LYS A 163 23.72 5.68 -24.64
C LYS A 163 22.33 6.31 -24.80
N LEU A 164 21.43 5.67 -25.55
CA LEU A 164 20.07 6.18 -25.79
C LEU A 164 19.08 5.69 -24.71
N ASN A 165 19.25 4.47 -24.20
CA ASN A 165 18.35 3.91 -23.19
C ASN A 165 18.49 4.53 -21.80
N ALA A 166 19.63 5.16 -21.48
CA ALA A 166 19.80 5.87 -20.21
C ALA A 166 18.87 7.08 -20.07
N HIS A 167 18.45 7.70 -21.19
CA HIS A 167 17.49 8.79 -21.17
C HIS A 167 16.05 8.29 -21.02
N ALA A 168 15.71 7.14 -21.61
CA ALA A 168 14.39 6.51 -21.46
C ALA A 168 14.16 5.92 -20.06
N LEU A 169 15.22 5.42 -19.40
CA LEU A 169 15.15 4.96 -18.00
C LEU A 169 15.09 6.10 -16.97
N ASN A 170 15.20 7.35 -17.41
CA ASN A 170 15.19 8.53 -16.56
C ASN A 170 13.83 9.25 -16.62
N ASP A 171 12.76 8.52 -16.98
CA ASP A 171 11.39 9.00 -16.85
C ASP A 171 11.09 9.25 -15.37
N ARG A 172 11.23 10.51 -14.98
CA ARG A 172 10.98 10.99 -13.61
C ARG A 172 9.52 11.38 -13.51
N HIS A 173 8.82 10.76 -12.56
CA HIS A 173 7.49 11.20 -12.20
C HIS A 173 7.55 12.56 -11.48
N PRO A 174 6.61 13.48 -11.73
CA PRO A 174 6.52 14.73 -11.00
C PRO A 174 6.44 14.44 -9.49
N GLY A 175 7.43 14.91 -8.72
CA GLY A 175 7.51 14.73 -7.26
C GLY A 175 8.56 13.73 -6.75
N GLN A 176 9.24 12.97 -7.63
CA GLN A 176 10.42 12.20 -7.24
C GLN A 176 11.68 13.10 -7.27
N LEU A 177 12.15 13.53 -6.10
CA LEU A 177 13.47 14.15 -5.94
C LEU A 177 14.50 13.05 -5.61
N ALA A 178 15.63 13.06 -6.32
CA ALA A 178 16.74 12.19 -5.97
C ALA A 178 17.46 12.75 -4.74
N CYS A 179 17.99 11.88 -3.87
CA CYS A 179 18.79 12.30 -2.70
C CYS A 179 20.04 13.13 -3.06
N ARG A 180 20.40 13.22 -4.34
CA ARG A 180 21.46 14.10 -4.87
C ARG A 180 21.03 15.55 -5.05
N ASP A 181 19.73 15.80 -5.22
CA ASP A 181 19.20 17.14 -5.54
C ASP A 181 18.95 17.98 -4.28
N VAL A 182 19.21 17.42 -3.09
CA VAL A 182 19.01 18.05 -1.77
C VAL A 182 20.34 18.20 -1.00
N ARG A 183 21.46 18.36 -1.71
CA ARG A 183 22.76 18.69 -1.11
C ARG A 183 23.07 20.17 -1.20
#